data_AF-A0A5K0VX26-F1
#
_entry.id   AF-A0A5K0VX26-F1
#
_cell.length_a   1.000
_cell.length_b   1.000
_cell.length_c   1.000
_cell.angle_alpha   90.00
_cell.angle_beta   90.00
_cell.angle_gamma   90.00
#
_symmetry.space_group_name_H-M   'P 1'
#
loop_
_entity.id
_entity.type
_entity.pdbx_description
1 polymer ?
#
loop_
_entity_poly.entity_id
_entity_poly.type
_entity_poly.pdbx_seq_one_letter_code
_entity_poly.pdbx_strand_id
1 'polypeptide(L)' 'DFMSGRTAFSSIMGILLQGVNAVISDRASQVHGPLLEKAVLLSLEIILLVFDKDLFLADFWRPLCQ' A
#
# COMPACT_ATOMS: atom_id res chain seq x y z
N ASP A 1 11.33 -9.81 2.95
CA ASP A 1 9.88 -9.88 3.20
C ASP A 1 9.38 -8.46 3.48
N PHE A 2 8.59 -7.90 2.56
CA PHE A 2 8.02 -6.55 2.72
C PHE A 2 7.14 -6.45 3.98
N MET A 3 6.43 -7.52 4.33
CA MET A 3 5.55 -7.60 5.50
C MET A 3 6.35 -7.62 6.82
N SER A 4 7.57 -8.17 6.79
CA SER A 4 8.51 -8.09 7.92
C SER A 4 9.10 -6.68 8.15
N GLY A 5 8.95 -5.78 7.15
CA GLY A 5 9.41 -4.40 7.19
C GLY A 5 8.56 -3.54 8.13
N ARG A 6 8.80 -3.68 9.45
CA ARG A 6 8.00 -3.08 10.54
C ARG A 6 7.60 -1.62 10.32
N THR A 7 8.49 -0.79 9.78
CA THR A 7 8.22 0.64 9.62
C THR A 7 7.45 0.93 8.33
N ALA A 8 7.95 0.48 7.16
CA ALA A 8 7.33 0.79 5.87
C ALA A 8 5.93 0.20 5.72
N PHE A 9 5.77 -1.07 6.10
CA PHE A 9 4.46 -1.74 6.08
C PHE A 9 3.47 -1.05 7.01
N SER A 10 3.87 -0.75 8.26
CA SER A 10 2.98 -0.10 9.22
C SER A 10 2.60 1.32 8.80
N SER A 11 3.52 2.07 8.19
CA SER A 11 3.23 3.40 7.65
C SER A 11 2.22 3.34 6.50
N ILE A 12 2.41 2.43 5.55
CA ILE A 12 1.50 2.25 4.41
C ILE A 12 0.12 1.79 4.89
N MET A 13 0.09 0.81 5.80
CA MET A 13 -1.18 0.34 6.38
C MET A 13 -1.86 1.42 7.21
N GLY A 14 -1.12 2.24 7.96
CA GLY A 14 -1.68 3.37 8.70
C GLY A 14 -2.38 4.40 7.79
N ILE A 15 -1.77 4.72 6.64
CA ILE A 15 -2.35 5.62 5.63
C ILE A 15 -3.63 5.02 5.04
N LEU A 16 -3.64 3.71 4.75
CA LEU A 16 -4.80 3.04 4.17
C LEU A 16 -5.92 2.80 5.20
N LEU A 17 -5.58 2.51 6.46
CA LEU A 17 -6.52 2.21 7.53
C LEU A 17 -7.33 3.43 7.98
N GLN A 18 -6.72 4.62 7.96
CA GLN A 18 -7.47 5.88 8.16
C GLN A 18 -8.58 6.07 7.12
N GLY A 19 -8.48 5.37 5.98
CA GLY A 19 -9.56 5.19 5.04
C GLY A 19 -9.77 6.41 4.14
N VAL A 20 -10.17 6.14 2.90
CA VAL A 20 -10.49 7.16 1.89
C VAL A 20 -11.55 8.15 2.40
N ASN A 21 -12.44 7.73 3.32
CA ASN A 21 -13.50 8.57 3.87
C ASN A 21 -12.99 9.66 4.83
N ALA A 22 -11.98 9.39 5.66
CA ALA A 22 -11.35 10.43 6.47
C ALA A 22 -10.59 11.43 5.58
N VAL A 23 -9.93 10.91 4.53
CA VAL A 23 -9.28 11.71 3.49
C VAL A 23 -10.27 12.60 2.76
N ILE A 24 -11.46 12.09 2.39
CA ILE A 24 -12.53 12.87 1.73
C ILE A 24 -13.04 14.01 2.61
N SER A 25 -13.18 13.79 3.92
CA SER A 25 -13.59 14.85 4.85
C SER A 25 -12.52 15.96 4.97
N ASP A 26 -11.24 15.62 4.85
CA ASP A 26 -10.11 16.55 4.94
C ASP A 26 -9.75 17.20 3.57
N ARG A 27 -10.28 16.68 2.46
CA ARG A 27 -10.16 17.28 1.09
C ARG A 27 -10.76 18.68 0.98
N ALA A 28 -11.60 19.09 1.93
CA ALA A 28 -12.07 20.48 2.00
C ALA A 28 -10.90 21.47 2.23
N SER A 29 -9.77 20.98 2.76
CA SER A 29 -8.50 21.71 2.83
C SER A 29 -7.80 21.73 1.46
N GLN A 30 -7.80 22.89 0.79
CA GLN A 30 -7.15 23.05 -0.52
C GLN A 30 -5.65 22.73 -0.53
N VAL A 31 -5.00 22.75 0.64
CA VAL A 31 -3.54 22.55 0.76
C VAL A 31 -3.17 21.09 1.02
N HIS A 32 -3.93 20.38 1.86
CA HIS A 32 -3.56 19.04 2.35
C HIS A 32 -4.30 17.91 1.62
N GLY A 33 -5.49 18.18 1.08
CA GLY A 33 -6.26 17.20 0.31
C GLY A 33 -5.48 16.55 -0.84
N PRO A 34 -4.86 17.33 -1.74
CA PRO A 34 -4.12 16.77 -2.88
C PRO A 34 -2.91 15.91 -2.50
N LEU A 35 -2.20 16.29 -1.42
CA LEU A 35 -1.05 15.52 -0.92
C LEU A 35 -1.50 14.19 -0.32
N LEU A 36 -2.61 14.20 0.41
CA LEU A 36 -3.18 13.02 1.05
C LEU A 36 -3.73 12.03 0.01
N GLU A 37 -4.41 12.53 -1.03
CA GLU A 37 -4.81 11.71 -2.19
C GLU A 37 -3.63 11.02 -2.85
N LYS A 38 -2.55 11.77 -3.09
CA LYS A 38 -1.33 11.22 -3.70
C LYS A 38 -0.67 10.17 -2.81
N ALA A 39 -0.66 10.37 -1.50
CA ALA A 39 -0.12 9.40 -0.54
C ALA A 39 -0.91 8.08 -0.54
N VAL A 40 -2.24 8.14 -0.60
CA VAL A 40 -3.10 6.94 -0.70
C VAL A 40 -2.86 6.21 -2.02
N LEU A 41 -2.82 6.93 -3.14
CA LEU A 41 -2.55 6.33 -4.47
C LEU A 41 -1.21 5.60 -4.50
N LEU A 42 -0.13 6.25 -4.06
CA LEU A 42 1.20 5.64 -3.98
C LEU A 42 1.22 4.42 -3.05
N SER A 43 0.51 4.49 -1.92
CA SER A 43 0.42 3.38 -0.97
C SER A 43 -0.24 2.14 -1.59
N LEU A 44 -1.29 2.34 -2.40
CA LEU A 44 -1.93 1.25 -3.14
C LEU A 44 -1.04 0.68 -4.25
N GLU A 45 -0.35 1.56 -4.99
CA GLU A 45 0.58 1.14 -6.05
C GLU A 45 1.72 0.28 -5.50
N ILE A 46 2.28 0.65 -4.34
CA ILE A 46 3.31 -0.13 -3.66
C ILE A 46 2.78 -1.52 -3.27
N ILE A 47 1.56 -1.62 -2.73
CA ILE A 47 0.97 -2.92 -2.37
C ILE A 47 0.79 -3.80 -3.61
N LEU A 48 0.27 -3.25 -4.70
CA LEU A 48 0.11 -3.99 -5.94
C LEU A 48 1.45 -4.51 -6.47
N LEU A 49 2.50 -3.68 -6.46
CA LEU A 49 3.84 -4.07 -6.87
C LEU A 49 4.43 -5.18 -5.99
N VAL A 50 4.22 -5.11 -4.67
CA VAL A 50 4.66 -6.16 -3.74
C VAL A 50 3.92 -7.47 -4.02
N PHE A 51 2.60 -7.42 -4.20
CA PHE A 51 1.80 -8.61 -4.49
C PHE A 51 2.13 -9.25 -5.82
N ASP A 52 2.36 -8.45 -6.87
CA ASP A 52 2.74 -8.95 -8.19
C ASP A 52 4.08 -9.69 -8.13
N LYS A 53 5.06 -9.13 -7.41
CA LYS A 53 6.35 -9.80 -7.19
C LYS A 53 6.24 -11.05 -6.32
N ASP A 54 5.47 -11.01 -5.24
CA ASP A 54 5.29 -12.17 -4.36
C ASP A 54 4.54 -13.30 -5.07
N LEU A 55 3.56 -12.98 -5.92
CA LEU A 55 2.86 -13.95 -6.76
C LEU A 55 3.79 -14.57 -7.80
N PHE A 56 4.58 -13.74 -8.50
CA PHE A 56 5.59 -14.23 -9.45
C PHE A 56 6.61 -15.16 -8.78
N LEU A 57 7.06 -14.81 -7.56
CA LEU A 57 7.91 -15.69 -6.77
C LEU A 57 7.17 -16.99 -6.46
N ALA A 58 5.95 -16.92 -5.91
CA ALA A 58 5.17 -18.10 -5.54
C ALA A 58 4.96 -19.05 -6.74
N ASP A 59 4.68 -18.51 -7.93
CA ASP A 59 4.54 -19.28 -9.17
C ASP A 59 5.86 -19.88 -9.66
N PHE A 60 6.98 -19.17 -9.47
CA PHE A 60 8.32 -19.69 -9.75
C PHE A 60 8.73 -20.83 -8.80
N TRP A 61 8.34 -20.77 -7.52
CA TRP A 61 8.69 -21.78 -6.51
C TRP A 61 7.72 -22.98 -6.49
N ARG A 62 6.51 -22.84 -7.05
CA ARG A 62 5.49 -23.91 -7.14
C ARG A 62 5.95 -25.23 -7.80
N PRO A 63 6.86 -25.28 -8.81
CA PRO A 63 7.29 -26.55 -9.41
C PRO A 63 8.28 -27.36 -8.56
N LEU A 64 8.90 -26.74 -7.54
CA LEU A 64 9.99 -27.35 -6.74
C LEU A 64 9.50 -27.97 -5.42
N CYS A 65 8.23 -27.74 -5.06
CA CYS A 65 7.61 -28.25 -3.83
C CYS A 65 6.52 -29.30 -4.12
N GLN A 66 6.76 -30.21 -5.06
CA GLN A 66 6.00 -31.46 -5.21
C GLN A 66 6.93 -32.67 -5.11
#